data_AF-A0A410DB14-F1
#
_entry.id   AF-A0A410DB14-F1
#
_cell.length_a   1.000
_cell.length_b   1.000
_cell.length_c   1.000
_cell.angle_alpha   90.00
_cell.angle_beta   90.00
_cell.angle_gamma   90.00
#
_symmetry.space_group_name_H-M   'P 1'
#
loop_
_entity.id
_entity.type
_entity.pdbx_description
1 polymer ?
#
loop_
_entity_poly.entity_id
_entity_poly.type
_entity_poly.pdbx_seq_one_letter_code
_entity_poly.pdbx_strand_id
1 'polypeptide(L)' 'MSSYDHYSATYLIELYFSIKRNIESGFLSKAMYHEMDLIAQSVKRQGVILLIKYHATDQNQVYSHK' A
#
# COMPACT_ATOMS: atom_id res chain seq x y z
N MET A 1 -10.87 -8.18 -9.87
CA MET A 1 -9.89 -7.30 -10.55
C MET A 1 -9.88 -5.98 -9.83
N SER A 2 -8.70 -5.47 -9.51
CA SER A 2 -8.52 -4.15 -8.93
C SER A 2 -8.58 -3.10 -10.05
N SER A 3 -9.02 -1.88 -9.73
CA SER A 3 -8.87 -0.71 -10.60
C SER A 3 -7.40 -0.39 -10.93
N TYR A 4 -6.45 -1.04 -10.26
CA TYR A 4 -5.01 -0.89 -10.51
C TYR A 4 -4.43 -1.91 -11.50
N ASP A 5 -5.20 -2.90 -11.95
CA ASP A 5 -4.66 -4.03 -12.74
C ASP A 5 -4.21 -3.63 -14.16
N HIS A 6 -4.68 -2.49 -14.69
CA HIS A 6 -4.32 -2.00 -16.03
C HIS A 6 -3.09 -1.07 -16.05
N TYR A 7 -2.51 -0.73 -14.90
CA TYR A 7 -1.33 0.12 -14.83
C TYR A 7 -0.04 -0.70 -14.74
N SER A 8 1.07 -0.13 -15.21
CA SER A 8 2.39 -0.76 -15.11
C SER A 8 2.86 -0.87 -13.66
N ALA A 9 3.60 -1.94 -13.35
CA ALA A 9 4.21 -2.14 -12.04
C ALA A 9 5.03 -0.91 -11.60
N THR A 10 5.83 -0.32 -12.50
CA THR A 10 6.64 0.87 -12.19
C THR A 10 5.79 2.04 -11.70
N TYR A 11 4.71 2.37 -12.42
CA TYR A 11 3.80 3.44 -12.02
C TYR A 11 3.15 3.15 -10.67
N LEU A 12 2.69 1.92 -10.47
CA LEU A 12 2.05 1.50 -9.22
C LEU A 12 3.01 1.56 -8.02
N ILE A 13 4.28 1.22 -8.21
CA ILE A 13 5.31 1.33 -7.18
C ILE A 13 5.56 2.80 -6.81
N GLU A 14 5.67 3.68 -7.80
CA GLU A 14 5.83 5.12 -7.57
C GLU A 14 4.62 5.71 -6.83
N LEU A 15 3.41 5.33 -7.25
CA LEU A 15 2.17 5.74 -6.62
C LEU A 15 2.11 5.27 -5.15
N TYR A 16 2.45 4.01 -4.88
CA TYR A 16 2.51 3.44 -3.53
C TYR A 16 3.38 4.30 -2.60
N PHE A 17 4.61 4.63 -3.03
CA PHE A 17 5.52 5.44 -2.21
C PHE A 17 5.09 6.90 -2.11
N SER A 18 4.43 7.44 -3.14
CA SER A 18 3.86 8.78 -3.08
C SER A 18 2.75 8.86 -2.04
N ILE A 19 1.81 7.90 -2.04
CA ILE A 19 0.74 7.82 -1.03
C ILE A 19 1.34 7.68 0.37
N LYS A 20 2.29 6.75 0.57
CA LYS A 20 2.97 6.56 1.86
C LYS A 20 3.55 7.86 2.41
N ARG A 21 4.33 8.59 1.59
CA ARG A 21 4.92 9.88 1.99
C ARG A 21 3.88 10.92 2.33
N ASN A 22 2.77 10.96 1.59
CA ASN A 22 1.70 11.91 1.86
C ASN A 22 0.87 11.56 3.11
N ILE A 23 0.77 10.28 3.49
CA ILE A 23 0.21 9.89 4.79
C ILE A 23 1.17 10.32 5.91
N GLU A 24 2.47 10.03 5.76
CA GLU A 24 3.51 10.37 6.74
C GLU A 24 3.65 11.88 6.98
N SER A 25 3.42 12.69 5.94
CA SER A 25 3.40 14.16 6.05
C SER A 25 2.08 14.72 6.58
N GLY A 26 1.06 13.88 6.80
CA GLY A 26 -0.26 14.28 7.26
C GLY A 26 -1.16 14.90 6.18
N PHE A 27 -0.74 14.89 4.91
CA PHE A 27 -1.53 15.39 3.78
C PHE A 27 -2.68 14.45 3.41
N LEU A 28 -2.45 13.14 3.51
CA LEU A 28 -3.47 12.11 3.30
C LEU A 28 -3.84 11.42 4.61
N SER A 29 -5.12 11.02 4.69
CA SER A 29 -5.59 10.27 5.85
C SER A 29 -5.06 8.84 5.88
N LYS A 30 -5.05 8.22 7.07
CA LYS A 30 -4.71 6.80 7.25
C LYS A 30 -5.64 5.86 6.47
N ALA A 31 -6.82 6.30 6.00
CA ALA A 31 -7.69 5.47 5.17
C ALA A 31 -7.02 5.07 3.84
N MET A 32 -6.05 5.86 3.36
CA MET A 32 -5.29 5.58 2.14
C MET A 32 -4.38 4.34 2.24
N TYR A 33 -4.18 3.78 3.44
CA TYR A 33 -3.52 2.48 3.57
C TYR A 33 -4.28 1.36 2.86
N HIS A 34 -5.62 1.45 2.77
CA HIS A 34 -6.40 0.49 2.01
C HIS A 34 -6.07 0.54 0.50
N GLU A 35 -5.93 1.74 -0.05
CA GLU A 35 -5.52 1.91 -1.45
C GLU A 35 -4.10 1.38 -1.69
N MET A 36 -3.19 1.60 -0.73
CA MET A 36 -1.84 1.05 -0.78
C MET A 36 -1.85 -0.49 -0.82
N ASP A 37 -2.73 -1.15 -0.07
CA ASP A 37 -2.89 -2.62 -0.12
C ASP A 37 -3.39 -3.10 -1.48
N LEU A 38 -4.36 -2.39 -2.09
CA LEU A 38 -4.87 -2.72 -3.42
C LEU A 38 -3.80 -2.56 -4.51
N ILE A 39 -2.96 -1.52 -4.40
CA ILE A 39 -1.81 -1.28 -5.27
C ILE A 39 -0.78 -2.40 -5.09
N ALA A 40 -0.41 -2.73 -3.85
CA ALA A 40 0.56 -3.79 -3.56
C ALA A 40 0.12 -5.15 -4.09
N GLN A 41 -1.17 -5.47 -3.99
CA GLN A 41 -1.73 -6.69 -4.57
C GLN A 41 -1.69 -6.68 -6.10
N SER A 42 -1.94 -5.54 -6.76
CA SER A 42 -1.81 -5.41 -8.22
C SER A 42 -0.37 -5.64 -8.67
N VAL A 43 0.60 -5.00 -8.00
CA VAL A 43 2.04 -5.19 -8.27
C VAL A 43 2.46 -6.64 -8.07
N LYS A 44 1.94 -7.30 -7.01
CA LYS A 44 2.16 -8.74 -6.76
C LYS A 44 1.62 -9.63 -7.87
N ARG A 45 0.43 -9.33 -8.42
CA ARG A 45 -0.14 -10.07 -9.56
C ARG A 45 0.72 -9.93 -10.83
N GLN A 46 1.48 -8.85 -10.96
CA GLN A 46 2.44 -8.64 -12.05
C GLN A 46 3.80 -9.32 -11.79
N GLY A 47 3.92 -10.14 -10.74
CA GLY A 47 5.15 -10.87 -10.42
C GLY A 47 6.20 -10.05 -9.68
N VAL A 48 5.87 -8.83 -9.23
CA VAL A 48 6.78 -7.95 -8.50
C VAL A 48 6.40 -7.92 -7.02
N ILE A 49 7.38 -8.10 -6.13
CA ILE A 49 7.16 -8.07 -4.68
C ILE A 49 7.69 -6.75 -4.11
N LEU A 50 6.80 -5.95 -3.52
CA LEU A 50 7.19 -4.78 -2.75
C LEU A 50 7.77 -5.22 -1.40
N LEU A 51 9.08 -5.02 -1.20
CA LEU A 51 9.72 -5.23 0.10
C LEU A 51 9.45 -4.03 1.01
N ILE A 52 8.34 -4.09 1.72
CA ILE A 52 7.93 -3.05 2.66
C ILE A 52 8.58 -3.37 4.01
N LYS A 53 9.55 -2.55 4.43
CA LYS A 53 10.04 -2.59 5.81
C LYS A 53 8.99 -1.96 6.72
N TYR A 54 8.25 -2.79 7.44
CA TYR A 54 7.47 -2.33 8.58
C TYR A 54 8.45 -2.00 9.72
N HIS A 55 8.56 -0.73 10.07
CA HIS A 55 9.05 -0.37 11.39
C HIS A 55 7.92 -0.73 12.36
N ALA A 56 8.18 -1.70 13.23
CA ALA A 56 7.24 -2.17 14.24
C ALA A 56 7.00 -1.08 15.29
N THR A 57 6.20 -0.07 14.97
CA THR A 57 5.72 0.94 15.92
C THR A 57 4.26 1.36 15.71
N ASP A 58 3.55 0.81 14.73
CA ASP A 58 2.14 1.16 14.46
C ASP A 58 1.19 -0.06 14.44
N GLN A 59 1.58 -1.19 15.03
CA GLN A 59 0.69 -2.32 15.28
C GLN A 59 -0.05 -2.17 16.61
N ASN A 60 -0.98 -1.22 16.65
CA ASN A 60 -2.05 -1.20 17.64
C ASN A 60 -3.41 -1.22 16.92
N GLN A 61 -3.60 -2.19 16.01
CA GLN A 61 -4.94 -2.68 15.66
C GLN A 61 -4.90 -4.21 15.59
N VAL A 62 -5.34 -4.78 16.70
CA VAL A 62 -5.60 -6.20 16.94
C VAL A 62 -6.78 -6.64 16.07
N TYR A 63 -6.55 -7.48 15.07
CA TYR A 63 -7.62 -8.31 14.52
C TYR A 63 -7.70 -9.60 15.33
N SER A 64 -8.48 -9.56 16.41
CA SER A 64 -8.96 -10.75 17.11
C SER A 64 -10.09 -11.34 16.27
N HIS A 65 -9.84 -12.49 15.65
CA HIS A 65 -10.92 -13.32 15.12
C HIS A 65 -11.41 -14.23 16.24
N LYS A 66 -12.65 -13.98 16.68
CA LYS A 66 -13.49 -15.00 17.32
C LYS A 66 -14.13 -15.87 16.25
#